data_AF-A0A523PCW0-F1
#
_entry.id   AF-A0A523PCW0-F1
#
_cell.length_a   1.000
_cell.length_b   1.000
_cell.length_c   1.000
_cell.angle_alpha   90.00
_cell.angle_beta   90.00
_cell.angle_gamma   90.00
#
_symmetry.space_group_name_H-M   'P 1'
#
loop_
_entity.id
_entity.type
_entity.pdbx_description
1 polymer ?
#
loop_
_entity_poly.entity_id
_entity_poly.type
_entity_poly.pdbx_seq_one_letter_code
_entity_poly.pdbx_strand_id
1 'polypeptide(L)'
;MTFDLRRGLLAVLLLTAAITSWWFLHRITEPAPSLTAGENQEPSYYIDNFEATVMNEEGQRKYTLTADTMQHFEYNKTLRLDNPHLIRYTVGRVPIHAKADLAWFDDNKKEILMTGNVKITRTGSSSDQNSEMSTPKLRILLD
;
A
#
# COMPACT_ATOMS: atom_id res chain seq x y z
N MET A 1 23.57 -6.14 -56.25
CA MET A 1 22.89 -5.83 -54.98
C MET A 1 23.98 -5.64 -53.92
N THR A 2 24.70 -4.51 -53.98
CA THR A 2 25.83 -4.23 -53.08
C THR A 2 25.25 -3.72 -51.77
N PHE A 3 25.15 -4.59 -50.77
CA PHE A 3 24.91 -4.15 -49.40
C PHE A 3 26.02 -3.16 -49.05
N ASP A 4 25.68 -1.88 -48.97
CA ASP A 4 26.59 -0.84 -48.50
C ASP A 4 27.10 -1.28 -47.12
N LEU A 5 28.37 -1.68 -47.05
CA LEU A 5 29.01 -2.16 -45.82
C LEU A 5 28.80 -1.18 -44.66
N ARG A 6 28.72 0.11 -44.97
CA ARG A 6 28.40 1.21 -44.05
C ARG A 6 26.98 1.11 -43.47
N ARG A 7 25.98 0.75 -44.29
CA ARG A 7 24.59 0.55 -43.83
C ARG A 7 24.46 -0.69 -42.96
N GLY A 8 25.20 -1.76 -43.29
CA GLY A 8 25.28 -2.95 -42.44
C GLY A 8 25.89 -2.64 -41.06
N LEU A 9 26.99 -1.88 -41.04
CA LEU A 9 27.65 -1.44 -39.80
C LEU A 9 26.73 -0.56 -38.94
N LEU A 10 26.00 0.38 -39.56
CA LEU A 10 25.02 1.21 -38.87
C LEU A 10 23.86 0.37 -38.30
N ALA A 11 23.36 -0.60 -39.04
CA ALA A 11 22.29 -1.48 -38.58
C ALA A 11 22.73 -2.33 -37.36
N VAL A 12 23.95 -2.88 -37.39
CA VAL A 12 24.52 -3.63 -36.27
C VAL A 12 24.68 -2.73 -35.04
N LEU A 13 25.20 -1.52 -35.22
CA LEU A 13 25.40 -0.58 -34.12
C LEU A 13 24.07 -0.17 -33.45
N LEU A 14 23.03 0.08 -34.25
CA LEU A 14 21.70 0.39 -33.74
C LEU A 14 21.08 -0.79 -33.01
N LEU A 15 21.23 -2.01 -33.53
CA LEU A 15 20.75 -3.23 -32.85
C LEU A 15 21.45 -3.44 -31.51
N THR A 16 22.78 -3.26 -31.46
CA THR A 16 23.52 -3.37 -30.20
C THR A 16 23.07 -2.32 -29.19
N ALA A 17 22.84 -1.07 -29.63
CA ALA A 17 22.36 0.01 -28.77
C ALA A 17 20.94 -0.25 -28.25
N ALA A 18 20.06 -0.82 -29.08
CA ALA A 18 18.71 -1.19 -28.67
C ALA A 18 18.71 -2.32 -27.63
N ILE A 19 19.54 -3.36 -27.83
CA ILE A 19 19.66 -4.49 -26.89
C ILE A 19 20.23 -4.03 -25.56
N THR A 20 21.29 -3.21 -25.57
CA THR A 20 21.89 -2.69 -24.33
C THR A 20 20.94 -1.74 -23.61
N SER A 21 20.22 -0.88 -24.33
CA SER A 21 19.20 0.00 -23.75
C SER A 21 18.06 -0.78 -23.12
N TRP A 22 17.54 -1.81 -23.81
CA TRP A 22 16.52 -2.70 -23.25
C TRP A 22 17.02 -3.38 -21.98
N TRP A 23 18.19 -4.03 -22.04
CA TRP A 23 18.77 -4.75 -20.90
C TRP A 23 18.99 -3.81 -19.70
N PHE A 24 19.48 -2.60 -19.94
CA PHE A 24 19.70 -1.59 -18.91
C PHE A 24 18.38 -1.11 -18.28
N LEU A 25 17.36 -0.84 -19.09
CA LEU A 25 16.04 -0.47 -18.57
C LEU A 25 15.44 -1.58 -17.71
N HIS A 26 15.62 -2.85 -18.10
CA HIS A 26 15.19 -4.00 -17.30
C HIS A 26 15.95 -4.17 -15.98
N ARG A 27 17.19 -3.66 -15.89
CA ARG A 27 18.00 -3.67 -14.65
C ARG A 27 17.65 -2.52 -13.70
N ILE A 28 17.16 -1.40 -14.22
CA ILE A 28 16.85 -0.19 -13.43
C ILE A 28 15.37 -0.12 -13.07
N THR A 29 14.53 -0.92 -13.74
CA THR A 29 13.15 -1.10 -13.30
C THR A 29 13.19 -1.92 -12.01
N GLU A 30 13.45 -1.25 -10.88
CA GLU A 30 13.11 -1.78 -9.58
C GLU A 30 11.63 -2.16 -9.63
N PRO A 31 11.26 -3.40 -9.24
CA PRO A 31 9.86 -3.75 -9.14
C PRO A 31 9.19 -2.69 -8.27
N ALA A 32 8.11 -2.10 -8.80
CA ALA A 32 7.39 -1.04 -8.11
C ALA A 32 7.23 -1.42 -6.63
N PRO A 33 7.56 -0.52 -5.68
CA PRO A 33 7.67 -0.86 -4.28
C PRO A 33 6.44 -1.64 -3.85
N SER A 34 6.64 -2.93 -3.56
CA SER A 34 5.57 -3.80 -3.11
C SER A 34 5.09 -3.25 -1.78
N LEU A 35 3.77 -3.12 -1.63
CA LEU A 35 3.17 -2.72 -0.36
C LEU A 35 3.44 -3.75 0.75
N THR A 36 3.97 -4.92 0.40
CA THR A 36 4.42 -5.94 1.33
C THR A 36 5.93 -5.87 1.48
N ALA A 37 6.44 -6.03 2.70
CA ALA A 37 7.86 -6.30 2.91
C ALA A 37 8.26 -7.58 2.14
N GLY A 38 9.42 -7.54 1.48
CA GLY A 38 9.99 -8.73 0.87
C GLY A 38 10.29 -9.79 1.92
N GLU A 39 10.32 -11.06 1.53
CA GLU A 39 10.45 -12.25 2.39
C GLU A 39 11.70 -12.26 3.31
N ASN A 40 12.65 -11.34 3.12
CA ASN A 40 13.92 -11.26 3.85
C ASN A 40 14.11 -9.97 4.68
N GLN A 41 13.06 -9.18 4.93
CA GLN A 41 13.21 -7.97 5.76
C GLN A 41 12.89 -8.28 7.21
N GLU A 42 13.86 -8.09 8.11
CA GLU A 42 13.61 -8.12 9.55
C GLU A 42 12.95 -6.80 9.99
N PRO A 43 11.95 -6.85 10.88
CA PRO A 43 11.32 -5.64 11.40
C PRO A 43 12.31 -4.87 12.29
N SER A 44 12.34 -3.55 12.13
CA SER A 44 13.19 -2.66 12.94
C SER A 44 12.66 -2.51 14.36
N TYR A 45 11.33 -2.54 14.52
CA TYR A 45 10.67 -2.65 15.82
C TYR A 45 9.28 -3.26 15.65
N TYR A 46 8.72 -3.77 16.75
CA TYR A 46 7.35 -4.24 16.84
C TYR A 46 6.65 -3.64 18.06
N ILE A 47 5.32 -3.51 17.97
CA ILE A 47 4.46 -3.02 19.05
C ILE A 47 3.28 -3.98 19.16
N ASP A 48 3.03 -4.49 20.36
CA ASP A 48 1.82 -5.25 20.68
C ASP A 48 0.71 -4.32 21.16
N ASN A 49 -0.54 -4.68 20.85
CA ASN A 49 -1.74 -3.87 21.12
C ASN A 49 -1.59 -2.45 20.57
N PHE A 50 -1.22 -2.36 19.29
CA PHE A 50 -0.97 -1.10 18.62
C PHE A 50 -2.25 -0.26 18.56
N GLU A 51 -2.14 1.01 18.92
CA GLU A 51 -3.18 2.02 18.74
C GLU A 51 -2.56 3.35 18.32
N ALA A 52 -3.06 3.92 17.24
CA ALA A 52 -2.71 5.26 16.78
C ALA A 52 -3.97 6.04 16.42
N THR A 53 -4.05 7.28 16.89
CA THR A 53 -5.13 8.21 16.52
C THR A 53 -4.54 9.42 15.82
N VAL A 54 -5.00 9.69 14.60
CA VAL A 54 -4.62 10.86 13.81
C VAL A 54 -5.74 11.89 13.89
N MET A 55 -5.36 13.14 14.13
CA MET A 55 -6.27 14.29 14.20
C MET A 55 -6.13 15.16 12.95
N ASN A 56 -7.17 15.95 12.65
CA ASN A 56 -7.09 17.04 11.68
C ASN A 56 -6.49 18.31 12.32
N GLU A 57 -6.35 19.37 11.53
CA GLU A 57 -5.78 20.66 11.96
C GLU A 57 -6.60 21.31 13.08
N GLU A 58 -7.90 21.01 13.16
CA GLU A 58 -8.82 21.47 14.19
C GLU A 58 -8.79 20.62 15.47
N GLY A 59 -7.92 19.59 15.55
CA GLY A 59 -7.80 18.71 16.72
C GLY A 59 -8.90 17.66 16.84
N GLN A 60 -9.74 17.49 15.82
CA GLN A 60 -10.76 16.44 15.76
C GLN A 60 -10.16 15.15 15.22
N ARG A 61 -10.61 14.01 15.73
CA ARG A 61 -10.15 12.70 15.25
C ARG A 61 -10.50 12.55 13.78
N LYS A 62 -9.51 12.19 12.96
CA LYS A 62 -9.64 11.89 11.55
C LYS A 62 -9.78 10.38 11.34
N TYR A 63 -8.89 9.61 11.96
CA TYR A 63 -9.01 8.17 12.05
C TYR A 63 -8.28 7.62 13.28
N THR A 64 -8.70 6.45 13.72
CA THR A 64 -7.99 5.62 14.70
C THR A 64 -7.66 4.29 14.02
N LEU A 65 -6.43 3.83 14.16
CA LEU A 65 -5.95 2.55 13.64
C LEU A 65 -5.43 1.72 14.81
N THR A 66 -5.96 0.51 14.93
CA THR A 66 -5.57 -0.47 15.96
C THR A 66 -5.17 -1.79 15.31
N ALA A 67 -4.33 -2.57 15.98
CA ALA A 67 -3.92 -3.91 15.56
C ALA A 67 -3.40 -4.72 16.77
N ASP A 68 -3.46 -6.04 16.67
CA ASP A 68 -2.93 -6.93 17.72
C ASP A 68 -1.40 -6.80 17.82
N THR A 69 -0.74 -6.79 16.67
CA THR A 69 0.70 -6.52 16.55
C THR A 69 0.95 -5.64 15.34
N MET A 70 1.89 -4.70 15.50
CA MET A 70 2.42 -3.88 14.42
C MET A 70 3.92 -4.13 14.29
N GLN A 71 4.41 -4.28 13.07
CA GLN A 71 5.83 -4.41 12.74
C GLN A 71 6.24 -3.31 11.76
N HIS A 72 7.30 -2.57 12.08
CA HIS A 72 7.83 -1.51 11.21
C HIS A 72 9.07 -1.97 10.45
N PHE A 73 9.12 -1.68 9.15
CA PHE A 73 10.24 -1.97 8.27
C PHE A 73 10.86 -0.67 7.73
N GLU A 74 12.08 -0.35 8.18
CA GLU A 74 12.76 0.90 7.81
C GLU A 74 13.04 1.00 6.29
N TYR A 75 13.41 -0.10 5.65
CA TYR A 75 13.86 -0.10 4.25
C TYR A 75 12.80 0.41 3.27
N ASN A 76 11.56 -0.05 3.41
CA ASN A 76 10.44 0.35 2.54
C ASN A 76 9.47 1.31 3.24
N LYS A 77 9.74 1.70 4.49
CA LYS A 77 8.88 2.55 5.33
C LYS A 77 7.44 2.04 5.40
N THR A 78 7.30 0.74 5.61
CA THR A 78 6.00 0.08 5.74
C THR A 78 5.76 -0.41 7.15
N LEU A 79 4.48 -0.50 7.51
CA LEU A 79 4.00 -1.18 8.70
C LEU A 79 3.21 -2.40 8.28
N ARG A 80 3.48 -3.55 8.89
CA ARG A 80 2.58 -4.70 8.87
C ARG A 80 1.73 -4.69 10.13
N LEU A 81 0.43 -4.91 9.96
CA LEU A 81 -0.56 -4.87 11.03
C LEU A 81 -1.35 -6.18 11.00
N ASP A 82 -1.31 -6.95 12.08
CA ASP A 82 -2.10 -8.17 12.22
C ASP A 82 -3.44 -7.86 12.93
N ASN A 83 -4.54 -8.42 12.42
CA ASN A 83 -5.92 -8.12 12.84
C ASN A 83 -6.25 -6.61 12.93
N PRO A 84 -5.96 -5.81 11.89
CA PRO A 84 -6.17 -4.37 11.93
C PRO A 84 -7.65 -3.98 12.06
N HIS A 85 -7.91 -2.93 12.83
CA HIS A 85 -9.20 -2.23 12.86
C HIS A 85 -8.99 -0.73 12.68
N LEU A 86 -9.42 -0.24 11.51
CA LEU A 86 -9.46 1.18 11.15
C LEU A 86 -10.85 1.75 11.44
N ILE A 87 -10.90 2.89 12.13
CA ILE A 87 -12.10 3.70 12.34
C ILE A 87 -11.87 5.06 11.69
N ARG A 88 -12.67 5.41 10.69
CA ARG A 88 -12.63 6.73 10.03
C ARG A 88 -13.77 7.60 10.54
N TYR A 89 -13.43 8.80 10.99
CA TYR A 89 -14.37 9.78 11.48
C TYR A 89 -14.63 10.84 10.40
N THR A 90 -15.86 11.34 10.35
CA THR A 90 -16.23 12.45 9.47
C THR A 90 -17.27 13.28 10.19
N VAL A 91 -17.07 14.60 10.25
CA VAL A 91 -17.94 15.51 11.00
C VAL A 91 -19.39 15.38 10.51
N GLY A 92 -20.31 15.23 11.46
CA GLY A 92 -21.74 15.06 11.18
C GLY A 92 -22.13 13.72 10.56
N ARG A 93 -21.21 12.74 10.49
CA ARG A 93 -21.50 11.39 9.98
C ARG A 93 -21.11 10.31 10.98
N VAL A 94 -21.80 9.18 10.87
CA VAL A 94 -21.49 7.95 11.60
C VAL A 94 -20.10 7.44 11.18
N PRO A 95 -19.23 7.05 12.13
CA PRO A 95 -17.92 6.48 11.81
C PRO A 95 -18.01 5.23 10.94
N ILE A 96 -17.01 5.05 10.08
CA ILE A 96 -16.86 3.86 9.25
C ILE A 96 -15.78 2.99 9.88
N HIS A 97 -16.09 1.71 10.05
CA HIS A 97 -15.17 0.72 10.58
C HIS A 97 -14.72 -0.18 9.44
N ALA A 98 -13.43 -0.48 9.35
CA ALA A 98 -12.87 -1.50 8.47
C ALA A 98 -11.98 -2.43 9.29
N LYS A 99 -12.23 -3.73 9.20
CA LYS A 99 -11.46 -4.79 9.84
C LYS A 99 -10.95 -5.78 8.80
N ALA A 100 -9.81 -6.40 9.04
CA ALA A 100 -9.24 -7.46 8.19
C ALA A 100 -8.34 -8.37 9.02
N ASP A 101 -7.84 -9.45 8.41
CA ASP A 101 -6.85 -10.34 9.04
C ASP A 101 -5.44 -9.72 9.02
N LEU A 102 -5.10 -8.99 7.94
CA LEU A 102 -3.78 -8.39 7.73
C LEU A 102 -3.94 -7.02 7.05
N ALA A 103 -3.10 -6.06 7.42
CA ALA A 103 -2.90 -4.85 6.64
C ALA A 103 -1.43 -4.46 6.50
N TRP A 104 -1.16 -3.78 5.40
CA TRP A 104 0.09 -3.08 5.14
C TRP A 104 -0.18 -1.60 5.01
N PHE A 105 0.55 -0.79 5.76
CA PHE A 105 0.51 0.67 5.64
C PHE A 105 1.83 1.18 5.04
N ASP A 106 1.73 2.01 4.02
CA ASP A 106 2.85 2.70 3.37
C ASP A 106 2.86 4.16 3.85
N ASP A 107 3.87 4.52 4.64
CA ASP A 107 3.95 5.86 5.24
C ASP A 107 4.20 6.96 4.19
N ASN A 108 4.87 6.64 3.09
CA ASN A 108 5.15 7.61 2.03
C ASN A 108 3.88 7.92 1.23
N LYS A 109 3.07 6.90 0.94
CA LYS A 109 1.84 7.03 0.14
C LYS A 109 0.60 7.36 0.97
N LYS A 110 0.71 7.31 2.31
CA LYS A 110 -0.43 7.37 3.24
C LYS A 110 -1.52 6.38 2.83
N GLU A 111 -1.13 5.19 2.40
CA GLU A 111 -2.03 4.16 1.90
C GLU A 111 -2.04 2.97 2.84
N ILE A 112 -3.23 2.43 3.12
CA ILE A 112 -3.38 1.14 3.80
C ILE A 112 -4.03 0.12 2.85
N LEU A 113 -3.41 -1.05 2.77
CA LEU A 113 -3.90 -2.21 2.05
C LEU A 113 -4.32 -3.28 3.05
N MET A 114 -5.62 -3.54 3.15
CA MET A 114 -6.20 -4.57 4.01
C MET A 114 -6.54 -5.81 3.19
N THR A 115 -6.21 -7.00 3.70
CA THR A 115 -6.39 -8.29 3.03
C THR A 115 -6.84 -9.36 4.01
N GLY A 116 -7.66 -10.29 3.55
CA GLY A 116 -8.20 -11.37 4.37
C GLY A 116 -9.41 -10.90 5.18
N ASN A 117 -10.54 -11.56 4.98
CA ASN A 117 -11.82 -11.31 5.66
C ASN A 117 -12.16 -9.83 5.86
N VAL A 118 -11.94 -8.98 4.85
CA VAL A 118 -12.14 -7.55 5.02
C VAL A 118 -13.62 -7.27 5.20
N LYS A 119 -13.97 -6.64 6.31
CA LYS A 119 -15.34 -6.27 6.67
C LYS A 119 -15.41 -4.78 6.96
N ILE A 120 -16.26 -4.10 6.21
CA ILE A 120 -16.53 -2.67 6.34
C ILE A 120 -17.93 -2.52 6.91
N THR A 121 -18.07 -1.80 8.01
CA THR A 121 -19.36 -1.55 8.65
C THR A 121 -19.56 -0.08 8.94
N ARG A 122 -20.79 0.39 8.75
CA ARG A 122 -21.29 1.67 9.22
C ARG A 122 -22.58 1.40 9.97
N THR A 123 -22.66 1.78 11.24
CA THR A 123 -23.85 1.53 12.07
C THR A 123 -24.44 2.85 12.52
N GLY A 124 -25.48 3.33 11.84
CA GLY A 124 -26.18 4.55 12.19
C GLY A 124 -27.32 4.35 13.18
N SER A 125 -27.91 5.45 13.64
CA SER A 125 -29.01 5.44 14.61
C SER A 125 -30.35 4.95 14.04
N SER A 126 -30.47 4.80 12.73
CA SER A 126 -31.66 4.31 12.04
C SER A 126 -31.31 3.11 11.17
N SER A 127 -32.28 2.21 10.97
CA SER A 127 -32.09 0.95 10.22
C SER A 127 -31.55 1.19 8.80
N ASP A 128 -31.91 2.29 8.15
CA ASP A 128 -31.48 2.64 6.79
C ASP A 128 -30.02 3.14 6.72
N GLN A 129 -29.39 3.41 7.86
CA GLN A 129 -27.99 3.85 7.95
C GLN A 129 -27.02 2.72 8.32
N ASN A 130 -27.53 1.49 8.51
CA ASN A 130 -26.72 0.32 8.74
C ASN A 130 -26.30 -0.29 7.40
N SER A 131 -25.00 -0.30 7.14
CA SER A 131 -24.44 -0.97 5.97
C SER A 131 -23.24 -1.83 6.34
N GLU A 132 -23.17 -2.99 5.70
CA GLU A 132 -22.06 -3.93 5.81
C GLU A 132 -21.61 -4.32 4.40
N MET A 133 -20.29 -4.36 4.19
CA MET A 133 -19.67 -4.82 2.95
C MET A 133 -18.50 -5.73 3.29
N SER A 134 -18.37 -6.83 2.56
CA SER A 134 -17.25 -7.75 2.67
C SER A 134 -16.49 -7.84 1.36
N THR A 135 -15.17 -7.89 1.44
CA THR A 135 -14.28 -8.03 0.27
C THR A 135 -13.02 -8.81 0.66
N PRO A 136 -12.39 -9.55 -0.27
CA PRO A 136 -11.09 -10.17 0.01
C PRO A 136 -9.97 -9.14 0.22
N LYS A 137 -10.10 -7.95 -0.38
CA LYS A 137 -9.06 -6.92 -0.42
C LYS A 137 -9.68 -5.53 -0.45
N LEU A 138 -9.08 -4.61 0.30
CA LEU A 138 -9.47 -3.21 0.36
C LEU A 138 -8.22 -2.33 0.37
N ARG A 139 -8.23 -1.30 -0.46
CA ARG A 139 -7.19 -0.27 -0.49
C ARG A 139 -7.81 1.06 -0.07
N ILE A 140 -7.17 1.77 0.85
CA ILE A 140 -7.67 3.04 1.39
C ILE A 140 -6.53 4.07 1.36
N LEU A 141 -6.81 5.25 0.83
CA LEU A 141 -5.95 6.43 0.93
C LEU A 141 -6.34 7.23 2.17
N LEU A 142 -5.36 7.51 3.02
CA LEU A 142 -5.49 8.23 4.29
C LEU A 142 -4.95 9.66 4.13
N ASP A 143 -5.50 10.39 3.15
CA ASP A 143 -5.23 11.83 2.93
C ASP A 143 -5.81 12.71 4.01
#